data_AF-A0A4Q1B4L0-F1
#
_entry.id   AF-A0A4Q1B4L0-F1
#
_cell.length_a   1.000
_cell.length_b   1.000
_cell.length_c   1.000
_cell.angle_alpha   90.00
_cell.angle_beta   90.00
_cell.angle_gamma   90.00
#
_symmetry.space_group_name_H-M   'P 1'
#
loop_
_entity.id
_entity.type
_entity.pdbx_description
1 polymer ?
#
loop_
_entity_poly.entity_id
_entity_poly.type
_entity_poly.pdbx_seq_one_letter_code
_entity_poly.pdbx_strand_id
1 'polypeptide(L)'
;MEPLKRIIYCIKVAVKSEEIDNPIYHVSYYYLAQVVPFNTHVSLDESIYNKIQYPSNAMRYLDIVSTDEIFPEDTDYEEYLYLSKKDDIQLFYVKDMVMYPLDEVHH
;
A
#
# COMPACT_ATOMS: atom_id res chain seq x y z
N MET A 1 -1.97 -10.30 -27.22
CA MET A 1 -2.68 -9.68 -26.07
C MET A 1 -1.91 -8.43 -25.72
N GLU A 2 -2.55 -7.40 -25.18
CA GLU A 2 -1.84 -6.16 -24.82
C GLU A 2 -1.19 -6.30 -23.44
N PRO A 3 -0.02 -5.68 -23.18
CA PRO A 3 0.54 -5.63 -21.84
C PRO A 3 -0.45 -5.05 -20.81
N LEU A 4 -0.23 -5.40 -19.55
CA LEU A 4 -0.91 -4.85 -18.39
C LEU A 4 0.08 -4.05 -17.56
N LYS A 5 -0.46 -3.25 -16.64
CA LYS A 5 0.32 -2.51 -15.65
C LYS A 5 -0.20 -2.85 -14.27
N ARG A 6 0.69 -3.30 -13.38
CA ARG A 6 0.44 -3.46 -11.96
C ARG A 6 0.85 -2.19 -11.23
N ILE A 7 -0.01 -1.70 -10.35
CA ILE A 7 0.24 -0.55 -9.49
C ILE A 7 0.27 -1.05 -8.06
N ILE A 8 1.32 -0.72 -7.32
CA ILE A 8 1.46 -1.06 -5.91
C ILE A 8 1.33 0.21 -5.08
N TYR A 9 0.27 0.28 -4.29
CA TYR A 9 0.03 1.32 -3.31
C TYR A 9 0.54 0.87 -1.95
N CYS A 10 1.05 1.80 -1.15
CA CYS A 10 1.32 1.57 0.26
C CYS A 10 0.62 2.60 1.12
N ILE A 11 -0.19 2.11 2.07
CA ILE A 11 -0.78 2.91 3.13
C ILE A 11 0.00 2.61 4.40
N LYS A 12 0.73 3.60 4.90
CA LYS A 12 1.37 3.57 6.21
C LYS A 12 0.40 4.13 7.25
N VAL A 13 0.10 3.33 8.26
CA VAL A 13 -0.75 3.69 9.40
C VAL A 13 0.12 3.68 10.64
N ALA A 14 0.17 4.79 11.37
CA ALA A 14 0.91 4.90 12.62
C ALA A 14 -0.03 5.29 13.77
N VAL A 15 0.00 4.49 14.84
CA VAL A 15 -0.77 4.72 16.07
C VAL A 15 0.20 4.93 17.22
N LYS A 16 0.10 6.08 17.87
CA LYS A 16 0.90 6.42 19.05
C LYS A 16 0.33 5.70 20.28
N SER A 17 1.18 5.12 21.11
CA SER A 17 0.77 4.63 22.44
C SER A 17 0.33 5.79 23.33
N GLU A 18 -0.51 5.50 24.32
CA GLU A 18 -1.04 6.51 25.25
C GLU A 18 0.01 7.03 26.25
N GLU A 19 1.18 6.39 26.34
CA GLU A 19 2.25 6.77 27.26
C GLU A 19 2.93 8.09 26.83
N ILE A 20 3.10 9.00 27.79
CA ILE A 20 3.57 10.37 27.55
C ILE A 20 5.10 10.42 27.42
N ASP A 21 5.82 9.66 28.25
CA ASP A 21 7.27 9.85 28.44
C ASP A 21 8.14 9.05 27.46
N ASN A 22 7.62 7.97 26.88
CA ASN A 22 8.32 7.14 25.89
C ASN A 22 7.32 6.70 24.81
N PRO A 23 6.96 7.58 23.87
CA PRO A 23 5.89 7.29 22.92
C PRO A 23 6.32 6.15 21.98
N ILE A 24 5.61 5.03 22.04
CA ILE A 24 5.81 3.91 21.13
C ILE A 24 4.87 4.10 19.95
N TYR A 25 5.36 3.94 18.72
CA TYR A 25 4.52 3.96 17.53
C TYR A 25 4.32 2.54 17.02
N HIS A 26 3.08 2.08 17.02
CA HIS A 26 2.68 0.90 16.27
C HIS A 26 2.44 1.31 14.82
N VAL A 27 3.24 0.77 13.91
CA VAL A 27 3.22 1.14 12.50
C VAL A 27 2.89 -0.07 11.65
N SER A 28 1.80 0.01 10.89
CA SER A 28 1.38 -1.00 9.92
C SER A 28 1.50 -0.45 8.52
N TYR A 29 2.12 -1.21 7.62
CA TYR A 29 2.20 -0.93 6.20
C TYR A 29 1.27 -1.88 5.47
N TYR A 30 0.30 -1.33 4.74
CA TYR A 30 -0.64 -2.10 3.93
C TYR A 30 -0.31 -1.90 2.46
N TYR A 31 0.05 -2.98 1.78
CA TYR A 31 0.37 -2.96 0.37
C TYR A 31 -0.82 -3.45 -0.44
N LEU A 32 -1.33 -2.60 -1.32
CA LEU A 32 -2.45 -2.91 -2.18
C LEU A 32 -1.99 -2.95 -3.64
N ALA A 33 -2.52 -3.90 -4.40
CA ALA A 33 -2.24 -4.07 -5.81
C ALA A 33 -3.49 -3.82 -6.64
N GLN A 34 -3.31 -3.14 -7.76
CA GLN A 34 -4.30 -2.99 -8.82
C GLN A 34 -3.66 -3.36 -10.14
N VAL A 35 -4.38 -4.08 -11.00
CA VAL A 35 -3.92 -4.37 -12.36
C VAL A 35 -4.85 -3.66 -13.34
N VAL A 36 -4.27 -2.88 -14.25
CA VAL A 36 -5.02 -2.12 -15.25
C VAL A 36 -4.45 -2.36 -16.64
N PRO A 37 -5.20 -2.05 -17.71
CA PRO A 37 -4.64 -1.96 -19.05
C PRO A 37 -3.44 -1.01 -19.09
N PHE A 38 -2.42 -1.33 -19.89
CA PHE A 38 -1.15 -0.60 -19.92
C PHE A 38 -1.31 0.93 -20.08
N ASN A 39 -2.14 1.34 -21.04
CA ASN A 39 -2.37 2.75 -21.39
C ASN A 39 -3.33 3.48 -20.44
N THR A 40 -3.84 2.83 -19.40
CA THR A 40 -4.76 3.46 -18.44
C THR A 40 -4.01 4.51 -17.62
N HIS A 41 -4.50 5.74 -17.62
CA HIS A 41 -4.01 6.79 -16.73
C HIS A 41 -4.41 6.46 -15.28
N VAL A 42 -3.46 6.57 -14.36
CA VAL A 42 -3.66 6.25 -12.94
C VAL A 42 -3.43 7.52 -12.15
N SER A 43 -4.46 7.95 -11.43
CA SER A 43 -4.39 9.00 -10.43
C SER A 43 -4.55 8.41 -9.04
N LEU A 44 -3.83 8.95 -8.06
CA LEU A 44 -4.08 8.65 -6.65
C LEU A 44 -5.50 9.10 -6.28
N ASP A 45 -6.32 8.14 -5.85
CA ASP A 45 -7.65 8.38 -5.29
C ASP A 45 -7.63 8.08 -3.79
N GLU A 46 -8.02 9.06 -2.98
CA GLU A 46 -8.11 8.93 -1.52
C GLU A 46 -9.15 7.88 -1.09
N SER A 47 -10.07 7.47 -1.96
CA SER A 47 -11.00 6.37 -1.67
C SER A 47 -10.29 5.05 -1.33
N ILE A 48 -9.02 4.89 -1.72
CA ILE A 48 -8.19 3.74 -1.36
C ILE A 48 -8.02 3.59 0.16
N TYR A 49 -8.10 4.69 0.91
CA TYR A 49 -8.08 4.66 2.37
C TYR A 49 -9.27 3.91 2.99
N ASN A 50 -10.36 3.72 2.24
CA ASN A 50 -11.53 2.96 2.67
C ASN A 50 -11.33 1.44 2.52
N LYS A 51 -10.28 0.99 1.83
CA LYS A 51 -9.95 -0.44 1.68
C LYS A 51 -9.34 -1.04 2.95
N ILE A 52 -8.96 -0.20 3.93
CA ILE A 52 -8.36 -0.62 5.19
C ILE A 52 -9.09 0.07 6.34
N GLN A 53 -9.32 -0.68 7.42
CA GLN A 53 -9.81 -0.12 8.68
C GLN A 53 -8.64 0.19 9.61
N TYR A 54 -8.68 1.35 10.25
CA TYR A 54 -7.69 1.76 11.25
C TYR A 54 -8.37 2.59 12.36
N PRO A 55 -7.76 2.66 13.55
CA PRO A 55 -8.23 3.51 14.64
C PRO A 55 -8.36 4.98 14.24
N SER A 56 -9.30 5.70 14.86
CA SER A 56 -9.57 7.12 14.57
C SER A 56 -8.41 8.05 14.92
N ASN A 57 -7.53 7.65 15.83
CA ASN A 57 -6.33 8.39 16.22
C ASN A 57 -5.11 8.09 15.33
N ALA A 58 -5.26 7.29 14.27
CA ALA A 58 -4.15 6.90 13.41
C ALA A 58 -3.71 8.03 12.47
N MET A 59 -2.40 8.23 12.37
CA MET A 59 -1.79 9.02 11.30
C MET A 59 -1.62 8.16 10.06
N ARG A 60 -1.96 8.70 8.89
CA ARG A 60 -2.01 7.96 7.62
C ARG A 60 -1.20 8.66 6.55
N TYR A 61 -0.45 7.87 5.79
CA TYR A 61 0.31 8.32 4.63
C TYR A 61 0.10 7.33 3.49
N LEU A 62 -0.24 7.83 2.31
CA LEU A 62 -0.40 7.03 1.09
C LEU A 62 0.72 7.37 0.12
N ASP A 63 1.29 6.33 -0.47
CA ASP A 63 2.33 6.45 -1.49
C ASP A 63 2.10 5.43 -2.61
N ILE A 64 2.58 5.74 -3.82
CA ILE A 64 2.72 4.76 -4.90
C ILE A 64 4.14 4.22 -4.85
N VAL A 65 4.27 2.94 -4.55
CA VAL A 65 5.57 2.30 -4.32
C VAL A 65 6.21 1.82 -5.62
N SER A 66 5.42 1.28 -6.53
CA SER A 66 5.92 0.82 -7.84
C SER A 66 4.81 0.76 -8.87
N THR A 67 5.20 0.83 -10.14
CA THR A 67 4.40 0.41 -11.28
C THR A 67 5.22 -0.57 -12.10
N ASP A 68 4.71 -1.79 -12.26
CA ASP A 68 5.38 -2.85 -13.02
C ASP A 68 4.59 -3.16 -14.29
N GLU A 69 5.31 -3.43 -15.38
CA GLU A 69 4.72 -3.91 -16.63
C GLU A 69 4.58 -5.43 -16.56
N ILE A 70 3.44 -5.94 -17.05
CA ILE A 70 3.16 -7.38 -17.12
C ILE A 70 2.89 -7.70 -18.58
N PHE A 71 3.70 -8.60 -19.14
CA PHE A 71 3.66 -8.94 -20.55
C PHE A 71 2.89 -10.25 -20.79
N PRO A 72 2.25 -10.42 -21.95
CA PRO A 72 1.54 -11.66 -22.31
C PRO A 72 2.36 -12.94 -22.21
N GLU A 73 3.70 -12.83 -22.30
CA GLU A 73 4.62 -13.96 -22.18
C GLU A 73 4.91 -14.37 -20.73
N ASP A 74 4.51 -13.56 -19.75
CA ASP A 74 4.69 -13.86 -18.33
C ASP A 74 3.83 -15.06 -17.92
N THR A 75 4.41 -15.98 -17.13
CA THR A 75 3.75 -17.24 -16.76
C THR A 75 2.45 -17.06 -15.98
N ASP A 76 2.28 -15.92 -15.31
CA ASP A 76 1.15 -15.53 -14.48
C ASP A 76 0.26 -14.47 -15.16
N TYR A 77 0.47 -14.18 -16.45
CA TYR A 77 -0.28 -13.14 -17.17
C TYR A 77 -1.80 -13.33 -17.10
N GLU A 78 -2.31 -14.57 -17.25
CA GLU A 78 -3.75 -14.85 -17.19
C GLU A 78 -4.38 -14.51 -15.82
N GLU A 79 -3.61 -14.69 -14.74
CA GLU A 79 -4.04 -14.32 -13.40
C GLU A 79 -4.18 -12.81 -13.28
N TYR A 80 -3.21 -12.05 -13.79
CA TYR A 80 -3.28 -10.60 -13.81
C TYR A 80 -4.36 -10.06 -14.74
N LEU A 81 -4.61 -10.71 -15.88
CA LEU A 81 -5.71 -10.37 -16.77
C LEU A 81 -7.06 -10.57 -16.07
N TYR A 82 -7.21 -11.65 -15.31
CA TYR A 82 -8.40 -11.89 -14.50
C TYR A 82 -8.57 -10.82 -13.41
N LEU A 83 -7.48 -10.46 -12.72
CA LEU A 83 -7.50 -9.37 -11.73
C LEU A 83 -7.84 -8.02 -12.37
N SER A 84 -7.32 -7.74 -13.56
CA SER A 84 -7.63 -6.50 -14.29
C SER A 84 -9.11 -6.40 -14.66
N LYS A 85 -9.73 -7.51 -15.05
CA LYS A 85 -11.16 -7.57 -15.38
C LYS A 85 -12.08 -7.38 -14.16
N LYS A 86 -11.59 -7.64 -12.95
CA LYS A 86 -12.37 -7.38 -11.72
C LYS A 86 -12.47 -5.90 -11.38
N ASP A 87 -11.58 -5.07 -11.93
CA ASP A 87 -11.49 -3.64 -11.65
C ASP A 87 -11.55 -3.33 -10.13
N ASP A 88 -10.71 -4.04 -9.37
CA ASP A 88 -10.65 -3.92 -7.92
C ASP A 88 -9.21 -3.75 -7.43
N ILE A 89 -9.08 -3.11 -6.27
CA ILE A 89 -7.81 -2.94 -5.55
C ILE A 89 -7.79 -3.96 -4.41
N GLN A 90 -6.77 -4.83 -4.41
CA GLN A 90 -6.66 -5.91 -3.45
C GLN A 90 -5.51 -5.69 -2.47
N LEU A 91 -5.78 -5.91 -1.19
CA LEU A 91 -4.74 -6.03 -0.18
C LEU A 91 -3.99 -7.35 -0.39
N PHE A 92 -2.67 -7.28 -0.57
CA PHE A 92 -1.87 -8.49 -0.81
C PHE A 92 -0.78 -8.71 0.24
N TYR A 93 -0.37 -7.66 0.96
CA TYR A 93 0.63 -7.80 2.03
C TYR A 93 0.44 -6.76 3.13
N VAL A 94 0.66 -7.20 4.37
CA VAL A 94 0.65 -6.34 5.57
C VAL A 94 1.96 -6.57 6.32
N LYS A 95 2.58 -5.47 6.75
CA LYS A 95 3.80 -5.51 7.56
C LYS A 95 3.63 -4.65 8.80
N ASP A 96 3.76 -5.27 9.96
CA ASP A 96 3.69 -4.59 11.24
C ASP A 96 5.08 -4.34 11.81
N MET A 97 5.25 -3.19 12.45
CA MET A 97 6.47 -2.77 13.11
C MET A 97 6.14 -1.98 14.38
N VAL A 98 7.08 -2.00 15.31
CA VAL A 98 7.11 -1.09 16.44
C VAL A 98 8.27 -0.13 16.21
N MET A 99 8.00 1.17 16.25
CA MET A 99 9.01 2.21 16.12
C MET A 99 9.12 2.98 17.43
N TYR A 100 10.36 3.18 17.87
CA TYR A 100 10.70 4.03 19.01
C TYR A 100 11.19 5.37 18.47
N PRO A 101 10.92 6.50 19.15
CA PRO A 101 11.56 7.75 18.83
C PRO A 101 13.07 7.55 18.88
N LEU A 102 13.77 8.12 17.90
CA LEU A 102 15.21 8.27 18.02
C LEU A 102 15.43 9.26 19.16
N ASP A 103 15.93 8.79 20.30
CA ASP A 103 16.55 9.68 21.25
C ASP A 103 17.65 10.42 20.47
N GLU A 104 17.60 11.75 20.42
CA GLU A 104 18.70 12.53 19.88
C GLU A 104 19.95 12.10 20.65
N VAL A 105 20.89 11.46 19.95
CA VAL A 105 22.18 11.09 20.51
C VAL A 105 22.91 12.40 20.80
N HIS A 106 22.66 12.97 21.97
CA HIS A 106 23.44 14.08 22.49
C HIS A 106 24.81 13.51 22.87
N HIS A 107 25.77 13.69 21.96
CA HIS A 107 27.19 13.52 22.22
C HIS A 107 27.72 14.62 23.15
#